data_AF-A0A9R1FCS5-F1
#
_entry.id   AF-A0A9R1FCS5-F1
#
_cell.length_a   1.000
_cell.length_b   1.000
_cell.length_c   1.000
_cell.angle_alpha   90.00
_cell.angle_beta   90.00
_cell.angle_gamma   90.00
#
_symmetry.space_group_name_H-M   'P 1'
#
loop_
_entity.id
_entity.type
_entity.pdbx_description
1 polymer ?
#
loop_
_entity_poly.entity_id
_entity_poly.type
_entity_poly.pdbx_seq_one_letter_code
_entity_poly.pdbx_strand_id
1 'polypeptide(L)'
;MSTRGEMSPPLRRTPPPPASLPDDDDLLREILLRLPPRPSSLPRASLVCKRWRSLIGDPQFQRRFRGHHGKPPLLGFFLDEYSSCPFVPLLDRPDRIPGDRFFKPLHDGNRIVDCRHGLVLIFSSRQNTWPPRHLLVWDPVAREQCRLIFPPELDVDQMFIFNGAVLRPARSHGHFQVALVAHYVRADNPKRVFACLYSSENGTWSNIKSLQLQSFIASPEPSTLIGNSICWLIKEGHHHNRRYVIVEFDLDRQSLAVIELPPHIEAGISKLRIMPTEDGGLGFIDLSGFHAEIWKRKPDSDGLAVWVLDRAIEFKELSSTWKGYLFLVGFAEESNALLLKIGSALFMVYLQSMEFKKLPNMTGFHSYYPFEFCYAAGTGIGDGMVEMK
;
A
#
# COMPACT_ATOMS: atom_id res chain seq x y z
N MET A 1 58.93 -67.94 -10.32
CA MET A 1 59.27 -66.55 -10.02
C MET A 1 58.20 -65.66 -10.65
N SER A 2 57.31 -65.09 -9.84
CA SER A 2 56.35 -64.07 -10.30
C SER A 2 56.10 -63.11 -9.14
N THR A 3 56.54 -61.88 -9.33
CA THR A 3 56.49 -60.78 -8.36
C THR A 3 55.09 -60.19 -8.31
N ARG A 4 54.43 -60.30 -7.16
CA ARG A 4 53.14 -59.65 -6.88
C ARG A 4 53.40 -58.20 -6.47
N GLY A 5 53.14 -57.26 -7.37
CA GLY A 5 53.12 -55.83 -7.05
C GLY A 5 51.83 -55.50 -6.29
N GLU A 6 51.94 -54.95 -5.08
CA GLU A 6 50.81 -54.37 -4.37
C GLU A 6 50.71 -52.87 -4.67
N MET A 7 49.51 -52.49 -5.15
CA MET A 7 49.09 -51.16 -5.55
C MET A 7 48.96 -50.22 -4.34
N SER A 8 49.52 -49.01 -4.44
CA SER A 8 49.26 -47.91 -3.52
C SER A 8 47.78 -47.48 -3.55
N PRO A 9 47.18 -47.08 -2.42
CA PRO A 9 45.78 -46.65 -2.37
C PRO A 9 45.59 -45.29 -3.07
N PRO A 10 44.41 -45.02 -3.65
CA PRO A 10 44.15 -43.75 -4.32
C PRO A 10 44.12 -42.60 -3.32
N LEU A 11 44.96 -41.59 -3.57
CA LEU A 11 44.94 -40.31 -2.87
C LEU A 11 43.53 -39.70 -2.95
N ARG A 12 42.86 -39.60 -1.79
CA ARG A 12 41.65 -38.79 -1.62
C ARG A 12 41.98 -37.37 -2.06
N ARG A 13 41.45 -36.95 -3.20
CA ARG A 13 41.46 -35.54 -3.62
C ARG A 13 40.61 -34.76 -2.61
N THR A 14 41.27 -33.94 -1.81
CA THR A 14 40.61 -32.90 -1.01
C THR A 14 39.83 -31.98 -1.95
N PRO A 15 38.57 -31.63 -1.62
CA PRO A 15 37.86 -30.61 -2.38
C PRO A 15 38.66 -29.29 -2.30
N PRO A 16 38.71 -28.50 -3.39
CA PRO A 16 39.37 -27.21 -3.35
C PRO A 16 38.74 -26.34 -2.25
N PRO A 17 39.53 -25.51 -1.56
CA PRO A 17 38.98 -24.58 -0.58
C PRO A 17 37.91 -23.70 -1.26
N PRO A 18 36.80 -23.38 -0.57
CA PRO A 18 35.81 -22.47 -1.11
C PRO A 18 36.52 -21.17 -1.49
N ALA A 19 36.27 -20.69 -2.71
CA ALA A 19 36.84 -19.44 -3.20
C ALA A 19 36.60 -18.34 -2.15
N SER A 20 37.67 -17.72 -1.65
CA SER A 20 37.57 -16.57 -0.77
C SER A 20 36.84 -15.47 -1.53
N LEU A 21 35.68 -15.06 -1.01
CA LEU A 21 35.01 -13.85 -1.47
C LEU A 21 36.01 -12.68 -1.41
N PRO A 22 35.91 -11.68 -2.30
CA PRO A 22 36.73 -10.49 -2.21
C PRO A 22 36.65 -9.94 -0.78
N ASP A 23 37.78 -9.61 -0.18
CA ASP A 23 37.84 -9.13 1.21
C ASP A 23 37.28 -7.71 1.38
N ASP A 24 36.54 -7.25 0.39
CA ASP A 24 36.01 -5.91 0.23
C ASP A 24 34.49 -5.92 0.47
N ASP A 25 34.08 -5.27 1.56
CA ASP A 25 32.68 -5.09 1.89
C ASP A 25 31.92 -4.31 0.82
N ASP A 26 32.57 -3.45 0.04
CA ASP A 26 31.93 -2.71 -1.04
C ASP A 26 31.56 -3.64 -2.18
N LEU A 27 32.46 -4.54 -2.60
CA LEU A 27 32.15 -5.56 -3.61
C LEU A 27 31.02 -6.49 -3.13
N LEU A 28 31.04 -6.89 -1.86
CA LEU A 28 29.98 -7.73 -1.31
C LEU A 28 28.63 -6.99 -1.28
N ARG A 29 28.61 -5.70 -0.92
CA ARG A 29 27.41 -4.86 -1.01
C ARG A 29 26.90 -4.81 -2.45
N GLU A 30 27.76 -4.61 -3.44
CA GLU A 30 27.36 -4.60 -4.86
C GLU A 30 26.77 -5.95 -5.33
N ILE A 31 27.32 -7.07 -4.86
CA ILE A 31 26.77 -8.40 -5.16
C ILE A 31 25.38 -8.55 -4.54
N LEU A 32 25.23 -8.19 -3.26
CA LEU A 32 23.97 -8.29 -2.53
C LEU A 32 22.90 -7.35 -3.09
N LEU A 33 23.29 -6.17 -3.60
CA LEU A 33 22.39 -5.22 -4.26
C LEU A 33 21.77 -5.75 -5.54
N ARG A 34 22.43 -6.71 -6.22
CA ARG A 34 21.92 -7.31 -7.46
C ARG A 34 20.99 -8.50 -7.23
N LEU A 35 20.82 -8.95 -5.99
CA LEU A 35 19.84 -9.99 -5.67
C LEU A 35 18.43 -9.50 -6.01
N PRO A 36 17.54 -10.34 -6.54
CA PRO A 36 16.20 -9.88 -6.90
C PRO A 36 15.45 -9.40 -5.64
N PRO A 37 14.53 -8.43 -5.75
CA PRO A 37 13.80 -7.86 -4.62
C PRO A 37 12.66 -8.78 -4.17
N ARG A 38 12.92 -10.09 -4.06
CA ARG A 38 11.93 -11.07 -3.61
C ARG A 38 12.04 -11.28 -2.11
N PRO A 39 10.92 -11.59 -1.43
CA PRO A 39 10.92 -11.82 0.01
C PRO A 39 11.93 -12.85 0.52
N SER A 40 12.30 -13.86 -0.28
CA SER A 40 13.28 -14.86 0.15
C SER A 40 14.74 -14.47 -0.10
N SER A 41 15.02 -13.48 -0.94
CA SER A 41 16.37 -13.20 -1.45
C SER A 41 17.35 -12.72 -0.38
N LEU A 42 17.09 -11.55 0.23
CA LEU A 42 17.94 -11.02 1.29
C LEU A 42 17.93 -11.90 2.55
N PRO A 43 16.79 -12.48 3.00
CA PRO A 43 16.81 -13.38 4.14
C PRO A 43 17.70 -14.61 3.93
N ARG A 44 17.64 -15.25 2.76
CA ARG A 44 18.51 -16.40 2.48
C ARG A 44 19.98 -16.00 2.40
N ALA A 45 20.29 -14.84 1.82
CA ALA A 45 21.63 -14.28 1.81
C ALA A 45 22.15 -14.01 3.23
N SER A 46 21.31 -13.50 4.14
CA SER A 46 21.67 -13.22 5.54
C SER A 46 22.00 -14.47 6.37
N LEU A 47 21.66 -15.66 5.87
CA LEU A 47 21.95 -16.94 6.51
C LEU A 47 23.33 -17.50 6.12
N VAL A 48 24.00 -16.93 5.11
CA VAL A 48 25.32 -17.38 4.64
C VAL A 48 26.37 -17.21 5.74
N CYS A 49 26.49 -16.00 6.31
CA CYS A 49 27.38 -15.73 7.45
C CYS A 49 26.99 -14.44 8.20
N LYS A 50 27.60 -14.22 9.37
CA LYS A 50 27.39 -13.00 10.18
C LYS A 50 27.72 -11.71 9.42
N ARG A 51 28.75 -11.73 8.57
CA ARG A 51 29.16 -10.59 7.73
C ARG A 51 28.04 -10.18 6.77
N TRP A 52 27.48 -11.13 6.02
CA TRP A 52 26.36 -10.87 5.10
C TRP A 52 25.13 -10.37 5.85
N ARG A 53 24.80 -10.97 7.00
CA ARG A 53 23.70 -10.50 7.86
C ARG A 53 23.88 -9.05 8.30
N SER A 54 25.08 -8.69 8.74
CA SER A 54 25.40 -7.32 9.18
C SER A 54 25.22 -6.32 8.03
N LEU A 55 25.69 -6.64 6.82
CA LEU A 55 25.55 -5.78 5.65
C LEU A 55 24.08 -5.63 5.22
N ILE A 56 23.29 -6.69 5.28
CA ILE A 56 21.86 -6.66 4.91
C ILE A 56 21.02 -5.92 5.97
N GLY A 57 21.42 -6.02 7.24
CA GLY A 57 20.80 -5.30 8.35
C GLY A 57 21.11 -3.80 8.37
N ASP A 58 22.15 -3.35 7.67
CA ASP A 58 22.53 -1.95 7.57
C ASP A 58 21.42 -1.12 6.90
N PRO A 59 20.84 -0.10 7.57
CA PRO A 59 19.83 0.77 7.00
C PRO A 59 20.27 1.45 5.70
N GLN A 60 21.55 1.77 5.54
CA GLN A 60 22.07 2.36 4.31
C GLN A 60 22.02 1.37 3.14
N PHE A 61 22.38 0.11 3.38
CA PHE A 61 22.25 -0.95 2.37
C PHE A 61 20.78 -1.14 1.97
N GLN A 62 19.86 -1.23 2.94
CA GLN A 62 18.43 -1.40 2.63
C GLN A 62 17.86 -0.24 1.82
N ARG A 63 18.29 1.00 2.08
CA ARG A 63 17.94 2.16 1.25
C ARG A 63 18.49 2.02 -0.17
N ARG A 64 19.76 1.65 -0.32
CA ARG A 64 20.37 1.42 -1.63
C ARG A 64 19.68 0.29 -2.39
N PHE A 65 19.31 -0.80 -1.71
CA PHE A 65 18.59 -1.92 -2.29
C PHE A 65 17.21 -1.50 -2.82
N ARG A 66 16.43 -0.76 -2.00
CA ARG A 66 15.15 -0.18 -2.43
C ARG A 66 15.33 0.77 -3.62
N GLY A 67 16.31 1.68 -3.56
CA GLY A 67 16.60 2.60 -4.65
C GLY A 67 17.06 1.90 -5.94
N HIS A 68 17.82 0.80 -5.83
CA HIS A 68 18.31 0.03 -6.97
C HIS A 68 17.18 -0.70 -7.71
N HIS A 69 16.21 -1.26 -6.97
CA HIS A 69 15.08 -1.99 -7.56
C HIS A 69 13.87 -1.11 -7.88
N GLY A 70 13.81 0.09 -7.32
CA GLY A 70 12.70 1.02 -7.51
C GLY A 70 11.45 0.53 -6.78
N LYS A 71 10.46 0.05 -7.56
CA LYS A 71 9.12 -0.29 -7.06
C LYS A 71 9.16 -1.54 -6.18
N PRO A 72 8.61 -1.50 -4.96
CA PRO A 72 8.56 -2.67 -4.09
C PRO A 72 7.64 -3.76 -4.65
N PRO A 73 7.91 -5.05 -4.37
CA PRO A 73 7.04 -6.14 -4.79
C PRO A 73 5.71 -6.10 -4.01
N LEU A 74 4.63 -6.47 -4.70
CA LEU A 74 3.34 -6.74 -4.05
C LEU A 74 3.35 -8.09 -3.34
N LEU A 75 3.27 -8.05 -2.01
CA LEU A 75 3.40 -9.23 -1.15
C LEU A 75 2.05 -9.94 -0.92
N GLY A 76 0.97 -9.16 -0.95
CA GLY A 76 -0.37 -9.60 -0.60
C GLY A 76 -1.27 -8.41 -0.35
N PHE A 77 -2.38 -8.64 0.34
CA PHE A 77 -3.34 -7.60 0.67
C PHE A 77 -3.95 -7.84 2.03
N PHE A 78 -4.23 -6.75 2.73
CA PHE A 78 -5.04 -6.78 3.93
C PHE A 78 -6.52 -6.63 3.58
N LEU A 79 -7.36 -7.40 4.27
CA LEU A 79 -8.81 -7.28 4.16
C LEU A 79 -9.35 -6.44 5.31
N ASP A 80 -10.28 -5.56 5.00
CA ASP A 80 -11.09 -4.87 5.99
C ASP A 80 -12.30 -5.74 6.35
N GLU A 81 -12.12 -6.59 7.37
CA GLU A 81 -13.15 -7.42 7.97
C GLU A 81 -13.47 -6.90 9.37
N TYR A 82 -14.75 -6.75 9.70
CA TYR A 82 -15.27 -6.05 10.90
C TYR A 82 -14.64 -6.44 12.26
N SER A 83 -13.96 -7.58 12.35
CA SER A 83 -13.33 -8.11 13.56
C SER A 83 -11.87 -8.57 13.38
N SER A 84 -11.28 -8.45 12.19
CA SER A 84 -9.88 -8.80 11.97
C SER A 84 -9.28 -8.13 10.73
N CYS A 85 -7.96 -8.08 10.66
CA CYS A 85 -7.23 -7.62 9.48
C CYS A 85 -6.41 -8.80 8.94
N PRO A 86 -7.05 -9.77 8.26
CA PRO A 86 -6.34 -10.91 7.73
C PRO A 86 -5.48 -10.47 6.54
N PHE A 87 -4.28 -11.04 6.47
CA PHE A 87 -3.37 -10.87 5.35
C PHE A 87 -3.50 -12.04 4.39
N VAL A 88 -3.81 -11.75 3.13
CA VAL A 88 -3.85 -12.76 2.08
C VAL A 88 -2.56 -12.67 1.27
N PRO A 89 -1.68 -13.68 1.32
CA PRO A 89 -0.45 -13.66 0.57
C PRO A 89 -0.69 -13.86 -0.93
N LEU A 90 0.02 -13.08 -1.75
CA LEU A 90 -0.06 -13.15 -3.21
C LEU A 90 0.98 -14.10 -3.83
N LEU A 91 2.13 -14.24 -3.18
CA LEU A 91 3.30 -14.91 -3.72
C LEU A 91 3.26 -16.42 -3.44
N ASP A 92 3.86 -17.18 -4.36
CA ASP A 92 4.03 -18.62 -4.21
C ASP A 92 5.33 -18.95 -3.48
N ARG A 93 5.46 -20.20 -3.02
CA ARG A 93 6.71 -20.66 -2.40
C ARG A 93 7.86 -20.54 -3.42
N PRO A 94 9.06 -20.10 -3.01
CA PRO A 94 9.52 -19.86 -1.64
C PRO A 94 9.26 -18.45 -1.10
N ASP A 95 8.69 -17.55 -1.89
CA ASP A 95 8.53 -16.12 -1.57
C ASP A 95 7.21 -15.80 -0.84
N ARG A 96 6.35 -16.79 -0.66
CA ARG A 96 5.12 -16.68 0.12
C ARG A 96 5.42 -16.31 1.57
N ILE A 97 4.92 -15.15 2.00
CA ILE A 97 4.90 -14.77 3.42
C ILE A 97 3.65 -15.39 4.07
N PRO A 98 3.79 -16.24 5.10
CA PRO A 98 2.65 -16.79 5.82
C PRO A 98 1.74 -15.68 6.39
N GLY A 99 0.42 -15.80 6.21
CA GLY A 99 -0.53 -14.75 6.61
C GLY A 99 -0.57 -14.48 8.11
N ASP A 100 -0.30 -15.51 8.92
CA ASP A 100 -0.10 -15.44 10.37
C ASP A 100 1.06 -14.52 10.77
N ARG A 101 2.08 -14.35 9.91
CA ARG A 101 3.19 -13.42 10.17
C ARG A 101 2.71 -11.98 10.25
N PHE A 102 1.72 -11.63 9.45
CA PHE A 102 1.05 -10.33 9.40
C PHE A 102 -0.39 -10.42 9.89
N PHE A 103 -0.70 -11.38 10.77
CA PHE A 103 -2.01 -11.44 11.38
C PHE A 103 -2.05 -10.54 12.60
N LYS A 104 -3.07 -9.70 12.67
CA LYS A 104 -3.36 -8.89 13.85
C LYS A 104 -4.81 -9.13 14.28
N PRO A 105 -5.04 -9.69 15.49
CA PRO A 105 -6.33 -9.58 16.13
C PRO A 105 -6.64 -8.10 16.33
N LEU A 106 -7.76 -7.65 15.79
CA LEU A 106 -8.27 -6.32 16.05
C LEU A 106 -9.37 -6.40 17.10
N HIS A 107 -9.56 -5.32 17.86
CA HIS A 107 -10.76 -5.17 18.67
C HIS A 107 -11.96 -4.91 17.75
N ASP A 108 -13.14 -5.35 18.16
CA ASP A 108 -14.40 -5.08 17.45
C ASP A 108 -14.55 -3.58 17.17
N GLY A 109 -14.77 -3.23 15.90
CA GLY A 109 -14.93 -1.85 15.45
C GLY A 109 -13.65 -1.17 14.96
N ASN A 110 -12.52 -1.88 14.89
CA ASN A 110 -11.35 -1.40 14.18
C ASN A 110 -11.51 -1.57 12.67
N ARG A 111 -10.93 -0.65 11.90
CA ARG A 111 -11.04 -0.62 10.45
C ARG A 111 -9.74 -0.19 9.78
N ILE A 112 -9.35 -0.84 8.69
CA ILE A 112 -8.24 -0.36 7.86
C ILE A 112 -8.73 0.82 7.03
N VAL A 113 -7.93 1.88 7.05
CA VAL A 113 -8.20 3.12 6.31
C VAL A 113 -7.29 3.23 5.10
N ASP A 114 -6.03 2.82 5.26
CA ASP A 114 -5.02 2.99 4.24
C ASP A 114 -3.86 2.01 4.45
N CYS A 115 -3.16 1.67 3.36
CA CYS A 115 -1.98 0.82 3.39
C CYS A 115 -1.00 1.27 2.32
N ARG A 116 0.17 1.79 2.73
CA ARG A 116 1.17 2.34 1.81
C ARG A 116 2.55 2.32 2.44
N HIS A 117 3.59 2.19 1.61
CA HIS A 117 4.99 2.25 2.02
C HIS A 117 5.35 1.30 3.19
N GLY A 118 4.74 0.11 3.23
CA GLY A 118 4.93 -0.88 4.28
C GLY A 118 4.21 -0.59 5.60
N LEU A 119 3.34 0.41 5.65
CA LEU A 119 2.56 0.78 6.83
C LEU A 119 1.07 0.51 6.60
N VAL A 120 0.36 0.23 7.70
CA VAL A 120 -1.09 0.06 7.72
C VAL A 120 -1.68 1.08 8.70
N LEU A 121 -2.62 1.90 8.22
CA LEU A 121 -3.36 2.86 9.02
C LEU A 121 -4.70 2.26 9.46
N ILE A 122 -4.95 2.27 10.76
CA ILE A 122 -6.13 1.65 11.36
C ILE A 122 -6.85 2.68 12.23
N PHE A 123 -8.14 2.85 11.99
CA PHE A 123 -9.04 3.49 12.95
C PHE A 123 -9.48 2.46 13.98
N SER A 124 -9.41 2.82 15.26
CA SER A 124 -9.81 1.95 16.35
C SER A 124 -10.95 2.57 17.16
N SER A 125 -12.02 1.79 17.34
CA SER A 125 -13.11 2.08 18.26
C SER A 125 -13.16 0.99 19.33
N ARG A 126 -13.37 1.38 20.60
CA ARG A 126 -13.39 0.44 21.73
C ARG A 126 -14.76 -0.19 21.98
N GLN A 127 -15.84 0.32 21.37
CA GLN A 127 -17.22 -0.06 21.73
C GLN A 127 -18.23 0.05 20.58
N ASN A 128 -17.81 -0.09 19.31
CA ASN A 128 -18.64 0.26 18.13
C ASN A 128 -19.27 1.67 18.20
N THR A 129 -18.75 2.52 19.10
CA THR A 129 -19.16 3.90 19.20
C THR A 129 -18.47 4.64 18.07
N TRP A 130 -19.29 5.13 17.14
CA TRP A 130 -18.85 6.12 16.16
C TRP A 130 -18.92 7.50 16.82
N PRO A 131 -17.89 8.35 16.67
CA PRO A 131 -16.69 8.23 15.82
C PRO A 131 -15.52 7.41 16.43
N PRO A 132 -14.56 6.93 15.60
CA PRO A 132 -13.36 6.24 16.08
C PRO A 132 -12.55 7.14 17.01
N ARG A 133 -12.07 6.59 18.13
CA ARG A 133 -11.41 7.37 19.19
C ARG A 133 -9.89 7.33 19.10
N HIS A 134 -9.32 6.36 18.38
CA HIS A 134 -7.88 6.19 18.29
C HIS A 134 -7.42 5.89 16.88
N LEU A 135 -6.24 6.38 16.57
CA LEU A 135 -5.54 6.16 15.31
C LEU A 135 -4.30 5.32 15.58
N LEU A 136 -4.09 4.28 14.76
CA LEU A 136 -2.97 3.36 14.91
C LEU A 136 -2.24 3.25 13.57
N VAL A 137 -0.94 3.55 13.60
CA VAL A 137 -0.02 3.20 12.51
C VAL A 137 0.67 1.90 12.90
N TRP A 138 0.57 0.89 12.05
CA TRP A 138 1.18 -0.40 12.26
C TRP A 138 2.20 -0.68 11.17
N ASP A 139 3.41 -1.09 11.58
CA ASP A 139 4.43 -1.66 10.69
C ASP A 139 4.38 -3.20 10.80
N PRO A 140 3.83 -3.92 9.81
CA PRO A 140 3.72 -5.38 9.88
C PRO A 140 5.07 -6.10 9.87
N VAL A 141 6.10 -5.49 9.27
CA VAL A 141 7.43 -6.10 9.11
C VAL A 141 8.26 -5.94 10.38
N ALA A 142 8.29 -4.73 10.93
CA ALA A 142 8.94 -4.45 12.22
C ALA A 142 8.12 -4.97 13.42
N ARG A 143 6.82 -5.26 13.22
CA ARG A 143 5.85 -5.60 14.27
C ARG A 143 5.68 -4.50 15.31
N GLU A 144 5.97 -3.27 14.92
CA GLU A 144 5.89 -2.09 15.76
C GLU A 144 4.59 -1.33 15.53
N GLN A 145 4.13 -0.63 16.55
CA GLN A 145 2.91 0.15 16.47
C GLN A 145 3.10 1.53 17.08
N CYS A 146 2.50 2.52 16.44
CA CYS A 146 2.45 3.88 16.95
C CYS A 146 0.98 4.30 17.06
N ARG A 147 0.53 4.55 18.30
CA ARG A 147 -0.80 5.11 18.55
C ARG A 147 -0.69 6.63 18.49
N LEU A 148 -1.53 7.23 17.64
CA LEU A 148 -1.59 8.67 17.49
C LEU A 148 -2.75 9.21 18.30
N ILE A 149 -2.50 10.33 18.98
CA ILE A 149 -3.51 11.14 19.64
C ILE A 149 -3.97 12.16 18.61
N PHE A 150 -5.27 12.35 18.47
CA PHE A 150 -5.82 13.37 17.58
C PHE A 150 -5.43 14.77 18.06
N PRO A 151 -5.28 15.74 17.16
CA PRO A 151 -5.09 17.12 17.59
C PRO A 151 -6.32 17.54 18.44
N PRO A 152 -6.13 18.29 19.55
CA PRO A 152 -7.22 18.64 20.47
C PRO A 152 -8.44 19.25 19.77
N GLU A 153 -8.20 19.99 18.67
CA GLU A 153 -9.23 20.62 17.85
C GLU A 153 -10.11 19.60 17.08
N LEU A 154 -9.58 18.40 16.79
CA LEU A 154 -10.34 17.27 16.23
C LEU A 154 -10.87 16.30 17.31
N ASP A 155 -10.30 16.34 18.52
CA ASP A 155 -10.64 15.45 19.66
C ASP A 155 -11.81 15.97 20.52
N VAL A 156 -12.33 17.17 20.22
CA VAL A 156 -13.65 17.60 20.70
C VAL A 156 -14.71 16.86 19.88
N ASP A 157 -15.71 16.25 20.54
CA ASP A 157 -16.86 15.47 20.00
C ASP A 157 -17.67 16.11 18.83
N GLN A 158 -17.20 17.21 18.27
CA GLN A 158 -17.75 17.97 17.16
C GLN A 158 -17.22 17.51 15.80
N MET A 159 -16.10 16.78 15.70
CA MET A 159 -15.50 16.38 14.41
C MET A 159 -15.52 14.87 14.16
N PHE A 160 -15.89 14.51 12.93
CA PHE A 160 -16.01 13.16 12.42
C PHE A 160 -14.90 12.92 11.41
N ILE A 161 -13.91 12.11 11.78
CA ILE A 161 -12.83 11.69 10.90
C ILE A 161 -13.34 10.52 10.08
N PHE A 162 -13.50 10.74 8.78
CA PHE A 162 -14.07 9.74 7.88
C PHE A 162 -13.02 9.02 7.04
N ASN A 163 -11.81 9.57 6.94
CA ASN A 163 -10.73 8.99 6.15
C ASN A 163 -9.34 9.50 6.56
N GLY A 164 -8.31 8.89 6.02
CA GLY A 164 -6.92 9.28 6.21
C GLY A 164 -5.99 8.51 5.28
N ALA A 165 -4.71 8.86 5.31
CA ALA A 165 -3.68 8.11 4.61
C ALA A 165 -2.35 8.17 5.35
N VAL A 166 -1.57 7.10 5.24
CA VAL A 166 -0.21 6.99 5.79
C VAL A 166 0.81 6.96 4.65
N LEU A 167 1.98 7.52 4.90
CA LEU A 167 3.11 7.43 3.98
C LEU A 167 4.45 7.57 4.69
N ARG A 168 5.51 7.05 4.07
CA ARG A 168 6.89 7.37 4.41
C ARG A 168 7.42 8.35 3.38
N PRO A 169 7.81 9.59 3.77
CA PRO A 169 8.41 10.53 2.83
C PRO A 169 9.68 9.95 2.20
N ALA A 170 9.94 10.23 0.92
CA ALA A 170 11.02 9.58 0.15
C ALA A 170 12.43 9.72 0.77
N ARG A 171 12.66 10.74 1.59
CA ARG A 171 13.95 11.01 2.27
C ARG A 171 13.94 10.71 3.77
N SER A 172 12.87 10.13 4.31
CA SER A 172 12.76 9.94 5.75
C SER A 172 13.59 8.76 6.27
N HIS A 173 14.21 8.95 7.44
CA HIS A 173 14.97 7.93 8.15
C HIS A 173 14.06 7.02 9.00
N GLY A 174 13.00 6.47 8.39
CA GLY A 174 12.00 5.68 9.12
C GLY A 174 10.86 6.51 9.72
N HIS A 175 10.86 7.82 9.51
CA HIS A 175 9.69 8.66 9.84
C HIS A 175 8.54 8.38 8.87
N PHE A 176 7.34 8.61 9.36
CA PHE A 176 6.10 8.52 8.59
C PHE A 176 5.25 9.77 8.84
N GLN A 177 4.33 10.00 7.92
CA GLN A 177 3.32 11.03 8.03
C GLN A 177 1.93 10.40 7.95
N VAL A 178 0.96 11.08 8.54
CA VAL A 178 -0.46 10.70 8.43
C VAL A 178 -1.28 11.91 8.10
N ALA A 179 -1.98 11.88 6.96
CA ALA A 179 -2.99 12.87 6.63
C ALA A 179 -4.35 12.37 7.10
N LEU A 180 -5.16 13.25 7.67
CA LEU A 180 -6.55 12.96 8.04
C LEU A 180 -7.49 13.90 7.31
N VAL A 181 -8.70 13.41 7.03
CA VAL A 181 -9.82 14.24 6.59
C VAL A 181 -11.04 14.04 7.49
N ALA A 182 -11.68 15.16 7.81
CA ALA A 182 -12.78 15.21 8.77
C ALA A 182 -13.88 16.19 8.35
N HIS A 183 -15.04 16.10 8.98
CA HIS A 183 -16.13 17.08 8.90
C HIS A 183 -16.82 17.23 10.25
N TYR A 184 -17.75 18.16 10.40
CA TYR A 184 -18.50 18.30 11.66
C TYR A 184 -19.50 17.13 11.85
N VAL A 185 -19.55 16.54 13.06
CA VAL A 185 -20.41 15.40 13.43
C VAL A 185 -21.90 15.72 13.27
N ARG A 186 -22.33 16.93 13.63
CA ARG A 186 -23.74 17.34 13.64
C ARG A 186 -24.26 17.88 12.30
N ALA A 187 -23.49 17.73 11.22
CA ALA A 187 -23.92 18.18 9.92
C ALA A 187 -24.60 17.03 9.18
N ASP A 188 -25.94 17.01 9.16
CA ASP A 188 -26.71 16.05 8.34
C ASP A 188 -26.33 16.10 6.85
N ASN A 189 -25.81 17.25 6.42
CA ASN A 189 -25.22 17.50 5.11
C ASN A 189 -23.94 18.34 5.31
N PRO A 190 -22.77 17.70 5.53
CA PRO A 190 -21.54 18.43 5.76
C PRO A 190 -21.18 19.25 4.53
N LYS A 191 -20.78 20.51 4.76
CA LYS A 191 -20.39 21.46 3.71
C LYS A 191 -18.93 21.85 3.78
N ARG A 192 -18.19 21.35 4.77
CA ARG A 192 -16.80 21.69 4.97
C ARG A 192 -15.99 20.44 5.25
N VAL A 193 -14.92 20.26 4.48
CA VAL A 193 -13.90 19.24 4.70
C VAL A 193 -12.75 19.89 5.44
N PHE A 194 -12.23 19.21 6.44
CA PHE A 194 -11.04 19.59 7.16
C PHE A 194 -9.93 18.60 6.88
N ALA A 195 -8.68 19.07 6.85
CA ALA A 195 -7.53 18.21 6.75
C ALA A 195 -6.38 18.69 7.63
N CYS A 196 -5.60 17.75 8.13
CA CYS A 196 -4.37 18.02 8.85
C CYS A 196 -3.37 16.90 8.60
N LEU A 197 -2.09 17.22 8.73
CA LEU A 197 -0.96 16.33 8.54
C LEU A 197 -0.20 16.14 9.86
N TYR A 198 -0.02 14.89 10.28
CA TYR A 198 0.88 14.49 11.34
C TYR A 198 2.27 14.18 10.79
N SER A 199 3.32 14.55 11.53
CA SER A 199 4.68 14.09 11.28
C SER A 199 5.22 13.32 12.48
N SER A 200 5.70 12.09 12.24
CA SER A 200 6.34 11.28 13.29
C SER A 200 7.75 11.76 13.64
N GLU A 201 8.31 12.71 12.88
CA GLU A 201 9.63 13.28 13.15
C GLU A 201 9.62 14.21 14.36
N ASN A 202 8.59 15.05 14.45
CA ASN A 202 8.40 15.99 15.54
C ASN A 202 7.25 15.58 16.49
N GLY A 203 6.46 14.56 16.12
CA GLY A 203 5.34 14.09 16.92
C GLY A 203 4.16 15.06 16.96
N THR A 204 4.03 15.95 15.96
CA THR A 204 3.03 17.02 15.96
C THR A 204 2.10 16.98 14.75
N TRP A 205 0.90 17.52 14.95
CA TRP A 205 -0.05 17.82 13.90
C TRP A 205 0.18 19.24 13.39
N SER A 206 0.01 19.41 12.09
CA SER A 206 -0.08 20.73 11.45
C SER A 206 -1.42 21.40 11.72
N ASN A 207 -1.47 22.70 11.42
CA ASN A 207 -2.70 23.48 11.48
C ASN A 207 -3.79 22.86 10.59
N ILE A 208 -5.02 22.84 11.11
CA ILE A 208 -6.18 22.34 10.38
C ILE A 208 -6.48 23.28 9.21
N LYS A 209 -6.60 22.68 8.04
CA LYS A 209 -7.01 23.32 6.79
C LYS A 209 -8.46 23.00 6.53
N SER A 210 -9.16 23.90 5.84
CA SER A 210 -10.57 23.69 5.53
C SER A 210 -10.90 24.05 4.10
N LEU A 211 -11.83 23.30 3.52
CA LEU A 211 -12.35 23.50 2.17
C LEU A 211 -13.87 23.54 2.22
N GLN A 212 -14.46 24.57 1.62
CA GLN A 212 -15.91 24.70 1.51
C GLN A 212 -16.40 23.95 0.27
N LEU A 213 -17.34 23.04 0.48
CA LEU A 213 -18.09 22.30 -0.54
C LEU A 213 -19.57 22.72 -0.48
N GLN A 214 -20.35 22.34 -1.50
CA GLN A 214 -21.81 22.59 -1.49
C GLN A 214 -22.49 21.78 -0.38
N SER A 215 -22.29 20.47 -0.44
CA SER A 215 -22.75 19.44 0.49
C SER A 215 -22.10 18.14 0.04
N PHE A 216 -21.71 17.25 0.94
CA PHE A 216 -21.12 15.98 0.51
C PHE A 216 -21.50 14.80 1.39
N ILE A 217 -21.26 13.58 0.88
CA ILE A 217 -21.25 12.37 1.69
C ILE A 217 -19.81 11.96 1.92
N ALA A 218 -19.44 11.89 3.19
CA ALA A 218 -18.21 11.25 3.61
C ALA A 218 -18.27 9.75 3.27
N SER A 219 -17.41 9.31 2.35
CA SER A 219 -17.18 7.91 2.08
C SER A 219 -15.75 7.53 2.46
N PRO A 220 -15.56 6.39 3.12
CA PRO A 220 -14.26 5.90 3.56
C PRO A 220 -13.53 5.21 2.40
N GLU A 221 -13.44 5.91 1.27
CA GLU A 221 -12.79 5.41 0.05
C GLU A 221 -11.28 5.45 0.18
N PRO A 222 -10.55 4.41 -0.22
CA PRO A 222 -9.10 4.44 -0.17
C PRO A 222 -8.54 5.64 -0.95
N SER A 223 -7.55 6.27 -0.33
CA SER A 223 -6.82 7.39 -0.91
C SER A 223 -5.92 6.95 -2.06
N THR A 224 -5.43 7.92 -2.84
CA THR A 224 -4.34 7.69 -3.79
C THR A 224 -3.29 8.79 -3.68
N LEU A 225 -2.02 8.41 -3.60
CA LEU A 225 -0.91 9.35 -3.61
C LEU A 225 -0.55 9.71 -5.07
N ILE A 226 -0.60 11.00 -5.38
CA ILE A 226 -0.27 11.55 -6.69
C ILE A 226 0.81 12.62 -6.49
N GLY A 227 2.04 12.32 -6.92
CA GLY A 227 3.19 13.15 -6.58
C GLY A 227 3.35 13.29 -5.06
N ASN A 228 3.13 14.51 -4.54
CA ASN A 228 3.15 14.80 -3.10
C ASN A 228 1.78 15.25 -2.57
N SER A 229 0.70 14.89 -3.27
CA SER A 229 -0.68 15.16 -2.87
C SER A 229 -1.43 13.86 -2.60
N ILE A 230 -2.28 13.86 -1.58
CA ILE A 230 -3.21 12.76 -1.34
C ILE A 230 -4.58 13.14 -1.90
N CYS A 231 -5.15 12.24 -2.68
CA CYS A 231 -6.42 12.45 -3.36
C CYS A 231 -7.48 11.46 -2.85
N TRP A 232 -8.68 11.96 -2.55
CA TRP A 232 -9.84 11.15 -2.17
C TRP A 232 -11.03 11.44 -3.09
N LEU A 233 -11.79 10.40 -3.44
CA LEU A 233 -13.09 10.55 -4.09
C LEU A 233 -14.18 10.83 -3.04
N ILE A 234 -14.92 11.91 -3.25
CA ILE A 234 -16.03 12.31 -2.39
C ILE A 234 -17.26 12.59 -3.26
N LYS A 235 -18.45 12.20 -2.78
CA LYS A 235 -19.73 12.54 -3.42
C LYS A 235 -20.17 13.93 -3.00
N GLU A 236 -20.08 14.91 -3.88
CA GLU A 236 -20.58 16.26 -3.66
C GLU A 236 -21.93 16.49 -4.34
N GLY A 237 -22.83 17.23 -3.69
CA GLY A 237 -24.12 17.66 -4.23
C GLY A 237 -25.29 17.40 -3.28
N HIS A 238 -26.46 17.86 -3.70
CA HIS A 238 -27.71 17.71 -2.95
C HIS A 238 -28.56 16.55 -3.47
N HIS A 239 -29.01 15.68 -2.57
CA HIS A 239 -29.95 14.58 -2.82
C HIS A 239 -29.66 13.79 -4.12
N HIS A 240 -30.43 14.05 -5.18
CA HIS A 240 -30.44 13.32 -6.45
C HIS A 240 -29.41 13.82 -7.47
N ASN A 241 -28.77 14.97 -7.25
CA ASN A 241 -27.76 15.55 -8.16
C ASN A 241 -26.36 15.48 -7.54
N ARG A 242 -25.95 14.29 -7.11
CA ARG A 242 -24.63 14.06 -6.51
C ARG A 242 -23.65 13.57 -7.57
N ARG A 243 -22.51 14.24 -7.66
CA ARG A 243 -21.39 13.87 -8.52
C ARG A 243 -20.15 13.55 -7.68
N TYR A 244 -19.22 12.80 -8.23
CA TYR A 244 -17.93 12.63 -7.58
C TYR A 244 -17.01 13.81 -7.91
N VAL A 245 -16.29 14.23 -6.89
CA VAL A 245 -15.17 15.17 -6.99
C VAL A 245 -13.96 14.54 -6.33
N ILE A 246 -12.78 14.97 -6.76
CA ILE A 246 -11.53 14.62 -6.09
C ILE A 246 -11.22 15.75 -5.11
N VAL A 247 -11.05 15.41 -3.84
CA VAL A 247 -10.45 16.31 -2.86
C VAL A 247 -8.97 16.00 -2.81
N GLU A 248 -8.17 16.99 -3.19
CA GLU A 248 -6.71 16.95 -3.17
C GLU A 248 -6.20 17.65 -1.91
N PHE A 249 -5.27 17.00 -1.19
CA PHE A 249 -4.51 17.59 -0.10
C PHE A 249 -3.03 17.59 -0.44
N ASP A 250 -2.49 18.76 -0.77
CA ASP A 250 -1.07 18.99 -1.02
C ASP A 250 -0.32 18.96 0.32
N LEU A 251 0.65 18.05 0.46
CA LEU A 251 1.36 17.82 1.72
C LEU A 251 2.42 18.88 2.03
N ASP A 252 2.99 19.53 1.01
CA ASP A 252 4.01 20.58 1.19
C ASP A 252 3.35 21.90 1.55
N ARG A 253 2.35 22.30 0.76
CA ARG A 253 1.61 23.55 0.95
C ARG A 253 0.60 23.46 2.08
N GLN A 254 0.20 22.23 2.43
CA GLN A 254 -0.90 21.96 3.36
C GLN A 254 -2.13 22.75 2.92
N SER A 255 -2.58 22.49 1.70
CA SER A 255 -3.75 23.13 1.10
C SER A 255 -4.71 22.10 0.55
N LEU A 256 -5.99 22.39 0.67
CA LEU A 256 -7.05 21.58 0.11
C LEU A 256 -7.57 22.21 -1.18
N ALA A 257 -7.80 21.38 -2.19
CA ALA A 257 -8.40 21.77 -3.46
C ALA A 257 -9.48 20.76 -3.88
N VAL A 258 -10.43 21.24 -4.69
CA VAL A 258 -11.43 20.39 -5.35
C VAL A 258 -11.06 20.28 -6.81
N ILE A 259 -11.08 19.07 -7.33
CA ILE A 259 -10.94 18.80 -8.76
C ILE A 259 -12.21 18.11 -9.23
N GLU A 260 -12.93 18.78 -10.12
CA GLU A 260 -14.15 18.23 -10.71
C GLU A 260 -13.81 17.14 -11.73
N LEU A 261 -14.59 16.07 -11.75
CA LEU A 261 -14.53 15.04 -12.79
C LEU A 261 -15.33 15.48 -14.03
N PRO A 262 -15.10 14.86 -15.21
CA PRO A 262 -15.93 15.08 -16.38
C PRO A 262 -17.42 14.81 -16.08
N PRO A 263 -18.35 15.62 -16.62
CA PRO A 263 -19.77 15.61 -16.20
C PRO A 263 -20.55 14.33 -16.57
N HIS A 264 -20.04 13.52 -17.50
CA HIS A 264 -20.67 12.27 -17.93
C HIS A 264 -20.31 11.06 -17.04
N ILE A 265 -19.42 11.25 -16.06
CA ILE A 265 -19.01 10.19 -15.13
C ILE A 265 -20.03 10.10 -13.99
N GLU A 266 -21.02 9.21 -14.15
CA GLU A 266 -22.05 8.93 -13.13
C GLU A 266 -21.73 7.69 -12.28
N ALA A 267 -20.54 7.10 -12.47
CA ALA A 267 -20.22 5.78 -11.98
C ALA A 267 -20.19 5.66 -10.45
N GLY A 268 -20.74 4.55 -9.93
CA GLY A 268 -20.70 4.23 -8.51
C GLY A 268 -19.27 3.99 -7.98
N ILE A 269 -19.13 3.96 -6.66
CA ILE A 269 -17.86 3.79 -5.95
C ILE A 269 -17.09 2.55 -6.41
N SER A 270 -17.81 1.47 -6.70
CA SER A 270 -17.24 0.20 -7.14
C SER A 270 -16.84 0.19 -8.61
N LYS A 271 -16.88 1.34 -9.29
CA LYS A 271 -16.57 1.51 -10.72
C LYS A 271 -15.60 2.65 -10.98
N LEU A 272 -15.30 3.48 -10.00
CA LEU A 272 -14.45 4.65 -10.16
C LEU A 272 -13.26 4.57 -9.21
N ARG A 273 -12.04 4.79 -9.71
CA ARG A 273 -10.84 4.82 -8.87
C ARG A 273 -9.84 5.86 -9.35
N ILE A 274 -9.27 6.63 -8.43
CA ILE A 274 -8.11 7.50 -8.72
C ILE A 274 -6.90 6.60 -8.93
N MET A 275 -6.02 6.99 -9.85
CA MET A 275 -4.75 6.31 -10.09
C MET A 275 -3.69 7.29 -10.60
N PRO A 276 -2.40 7.07 -10.30
CA PRO A 276 -1.32 7.78 -10.97
C PRO A 276 -1.28 7.37 -12.43
N THR A 277 -1.06 8.34 -13.31
CA THR A 277 -0.80 8.09 -14.73
C THR A 277 0.65 7.66 -14.93
N GLU A 278 1.00 7.19 -16.13
CA GLU A 278 2.36 6.70 -16.43
C GLU A 278 3.44 7.77 -16.27
N ASP A 279 3.08 9.04 -16.47
CA ASP A 279 3.90 10.23 -16.23
C ASP A 279 3.85 10.73 -14.78
N GLY A 280 3.18 10.00 -13.88
CA GLY A 280 3.06 10.35 -12.45
C GLY A 280 2.02 11.43 -12.14
N GLY A 281 1.24 11.84 -13.15
CA GLY A 281 0.16 12.81 -13.01
C GLY A 281 -1.13 12.20 -12.44
N LEU A 282 -2.14 13.06 -12.29
CA LEU A 282 -3.45 12.67 -11.78
C LEU A 282 -4.27 12.00 -12.89
N GLY A 283 -4.75 10.79 -12.60
CA GLY A 283 -5.68 10.06 -13.44
C GLY A 283 -6.80 9.40 -12.65
N PHE A 284 -7.77 8.87 -13.37
CA PHE A 284 -8.75 7.94 -12.82
C PHE A 284 -9.16 6.92 -13.87
N ILE A 285 -9.70 5.81 -13.38
CA ILE A 285 -10.34 4.78 -14.20
C ILE A 285 -11.83 4.72 -13.89
N ASP A 286 -12.65 4.73 -14.95
CA ASP A 286 -14.09 4.54 -14.89
C ASP A 286 -14.48 3.22 -15.55
N LEU A 287 -15.23 2.38 -14.85
CA LEU A 287 -15.63 1.04 -15.25
C LEU A 287 -17.11 0.98 -15.63
N SER A 288 -17.37 0.61 -16.88
CA SER A 288 -18.71 0.34 -17.41
C SER A 288 -18.82 -1.11 -17.89
N GLY A 289 -19.34 -1.98 -17.03
CA GLY A 289 -19.44 -3.42 -17.35
C GLY A 289 -18.06 -4.06 -17.42
N PHE A 290 -17.68 -4.58 -18.58
CA PHE A 290 -16.34 -5.13 -18.85
C PHE A 290 -15.45 -4.18 -19.67
N HIS A 291 -15.88 -2.93 -19.81
CA HIS A 291 -15.14 -1.86 -20.44
C HIS A 291 -14.65 -0.88 -19.37
N ALA A 292 -13.44 -0.37 -19.49
CA ALA A 292 -12.94 0.70 -18.65
C ALA A 292 -12.30 1.82 -19.46
N GLU A 293 -12.56 3.06 -19.06
CA GLU A 293 -11.93 4.25 -19.60
C GLU A 293 -10.91 4.80 -18.61
N ILE A 294 -9.69 5.03 -19.05
CA ILE A 294 -8.66 5.68 -18.26
C ILE A 294 -8.57 7.13 -18.72
N TRP A 295 -8.73 8.04 -17.78
CA TRP A 295 -8.67 9.47 -17.97
C TRP A 295 -7.42 10.03 -17.28
N LYS A 296 -6.77 11.00 -17.92
CA LYS A 296 -5.63 11.72 -17.35
C LYS A 296 -5.87 13.22 -17.35
N ARG A 297 -5.32 13.89 -16.34
CA ARG A 297 -5.36 15.35 -16.22
C ARG A 297 -4.06 15.94 -16.74
N LYS A 298 -4.15 16.81 -17.73
CA LYS A 298 -2.98 17.47 -18.35
C LYS A 298 -3.32 18.91 -18.75
N PRO A 299 -2.31 19.79 -18.93
CA PRO A 299 -2.55 21.12 -19.47
C PRO A 299 -3.05 21.06 -20.92
N ASP A 300 -3.98 21.94 -21.28
CA ASP A 300 -4.34 22.24 -22.67
C ASP A 300 -3.34 23.22 -23.31
N SER A 301 -3.65 23.72 -24.51
CA SER A 301 -2.82 24.69 -25.23
C SER A 301 -2.62 26.01 -24.48
N ASP A 302 -3.57 26.36 -23.61
CA ASP A 302 -3.56 27.60 -22.82
C ASP A 302 -2.98 27.35 -21.40
N GLY A 303 -2.56 26.11 -21.11
CA GLY A 303 -1.99 25.72 -19.82
C GLY A 303 -3.02 25.36 -18.75
N LEU A 304 -4.32 25.33 -19.08
CA LEU A 304 -5.38 24.96 -18.14
C LEU A 304 -5.45 23.44 -17.98
N ALA A 305 -5.54 22.97 -16.74
CA ALA A 305 -5.64 21.55 -16.44
C ALA A 305 -7.01 20.99 -16.88
N VAL A 306 -7.00 20.13 -17.88
CA VAL A 306 -8.19 19.49 -18.46
C VAL A 306 -8.11 17.97 -18.36
N TRP A 307 -9.27 17.32 -18.32
CA TRP A 307 -9.36 15.87 -18.42
C TRP A 307 -9.36 15.44 -19.88
N VAL A 308 -8.54 14.45 -20.20
CA VAL A 308 -8.54 13.80 -21.52
C VAL A 308 -8.62 12.29 -21.33
N LEU A 309 -9.37 11.64 -22.22
CA LEU A 309 -9.35 10.18 -22.33
C LEU A 309 -7.95 9.77 -22.79
N ASP A 310 -7.26 8.98 -21.97
CA ASP A 310 -5.93 8.43 -22.31
C ASP A 310 -6.08 7.19 -23.18
N ARG A 311 -6.86 6.21 -22.69
CA ARG A 311 -7.12 4.95 -23.37
C ARG A 311 -8.35 4.25 -22.81
N ALA A 312 -8.88 3.33 -23.60
CA ALA A 312 -9.94 2.41 -23.19
C ALA A 312 -9.41 0.97 -23.12
N ILE A 313 -9.94 0.21 -22.18
CA ILE A 313 -9.59 -1.18 -21.90
C ILE A 313 -10.84 -2.04 -22.01
N GLU A 314 -10.75 -3.10 -22.79
CA GLU A 314 -11.79 -4.13 -22.88
C GLU A 314 -11.34 -5.40 -22.17
N PHE A 315 -12.02 -5.78 -21.10
CA PHE A 315 -11.75 -7.02 -20.37
C PHE A 315 -12.40 -8.23 -21.07
N LYS A 316 -12.09 -8.42 -22.36
CA LYS A 316 -12.73 -9.43 -23.24
C LYS A 316 -12.63 -10.84 -22.67
N GLU A 317 -11.46 -11.22 -22.18
CA GLU A 317 -11.24 -12.54 -21.61
C GLU A 317 -12.13 -12.79 -20.39
N LEU A 318 -12.21 -11.81 -19.48
CA LEU A 318 -13.12 -11.87 -18.33
C LEU A 318 -14.58 -11.94 -18.77
N SER A 319 -14.98 -11.14 -19.75
CA SER A 319 -16.36 -11.12 -20.28
C SER A 319 -16.77 -12.43 -20.98
N SER A 320 -15.80 -13.14 -21.58
CA SER A 320 -16.03 -14.40 -22.30
C SER A 320 -16.17 -15.59 -21.35
N THR A 321 -15.42 -15.57 -20.25
CA THR A 321 -15.34 -16.69 -19.31
C THR A 321 -16.29 -16.51 -18.13
N TRP A 322 -16.55 -15.26 -17.72
CA TRP A 322 -17.34 -14.94 -16.53
C TRP A 322 -18.57 -14.13 -16.89
N LYS A 323 -19.69 -14.48 -16.26
CA LYS A 323 -20.94 -13.72 -16.33
C LYS A 323 -21.14 -12.98 -15.01
N GLY A 324 -21.57 -11.72 -15.09
CA GLY A 324 -21.95 -10.94 -13.91
C GLY A 324 -21.43 -9.50 -13.97
N TYR A 325 -21.50 -8.83 -12.82
CA TYR A 325 -21.02 -7.46 -12.65
C TYR A 325 -19.56 -7.47 -12.17
N LEU A 326 -18.73 -6.69 -12.87
CA LEU A 326 -17.33 -6.43 -12.52
C LEU A 326 -17.27 -5.23 -11.58
N PHE A 327 -16.47 -5.34 -10.52
CA PHE A 327 -16.28 -4.28 -9.52
C PHE A 327 -14.80 -4.01 -9.28
N LEU A 328 -14.44 -2.75 -9.17
CA LEU A 328 -13.15 -2.29 -8.64
C LEU A 328 -13.18 -2.38 -7.12
N VAL A 329 -12.23 -3.12 -6.55
CA VAL A 329 -12.19 -3.38 -5.08
C VAL A 329 -10.85 -3.01 -4.44
N GLY A 330 -9.84 -2.67 -5.24
CA GLY A 330 -8.54 -2.20 -4.78
C GLY A 330 -7.65 -1.76 -5.93
N PHE A 331 -6.58 -1.04 -5.60
CA PHE A 331 -5.56 -0.60 -6.56
C PHE A 331 -4.20 -0.61 -5.87
N ALA A 332 -3.22 -1.26 -6.48
CA ALA A 332 -1.84 -1.32 -6.02
C ALA A 332 -1.05 -0.22 -6.72
N GLU A 333 -0.72 0.84 -5.98
CA GLU A 333 -0.13 2.07 -6.52
C GLU A 333 1.25 1.83 -7.14
N GLU A 334 2.11 1.03 -6.48
CA GLU A 334 3.48 0.82 -6.95
C GLU A 334 3.49 -0.11 -8.17
N SER A 335 2.78 -1.23 -8.09
CA SER A 335 2.67 -2.21 -9.18
C SER A 335 1.78 -1.78 -10.34
N ASN A 336 1.06 -0.64 -10.21
CA ASN A 336 0.06 -0.17 -11.17
C ASN A 336 -0.94 -1.27 -11.57
N ALA A 337 -1.53 -1.91 -10.56
CA ALA A 337 -2.39 -3.08 -10.74
C ALA A 337 -3.77 -2.89 -10.11
N LEU A 338 -4.81 -3.23 -10.86
CA LEU A 338 -6.19 -3.21 -10.40
C LEU A 338 -6.55 -4.52 -9.72
N LEU A 339 -7.31 -4.44 -8.63
CA LEU A 339 -8.03 -5.58 -8.08
C LEU A 339 -9.49 -5.48 -8.50
N LEU A 340 -9.91 -6.48 -9.29
CA LEU A 340 -11.23 -6.60 -9.86
C LEU A 340 -11.95 -7.81 -9.28
N LYS A 341 -13.25 -7.67 -9.04
CA LYS A 341 -14.09 -8.74 -8.49
C LYS A 341 -15.29 -9.03 -9.39
N ILE A 342 -15.54 -10.31 -9.63
CA ILE A 342 -16.73 -10.82 -10.34
C ILE A 342 -17.31 -11.98 -9.51
N GLY A 343 -18.51 -11.80 -8.95
CA GLY A 343 -19.09 -12.81 -8.05
C GLY A 343 -18.20 -13.06 -6.83
N SER A 344 -17.64 -14.26 -6.69
CA SER A 344 -16.65 -14.64 -5.66
C SER A 344 -15.20 -14.70 -6.16
N ALA A 345 -15.00 -14.49 -7.46
CA ALA A 345 -13.68 -14.52 -8.09
C ALA A 345 -13.01 -13.14 -8.01
N LEU A 346 -11.75 -13.14 -7.63
CA LEU A 346 -10.91 -11.94 -7.54
C LEU A 346 -9.78 -12.05 -8.58
N PHE A 347 -9.53 -10.96 -9.28
CA PHE A 347 -8.54 -10.86 -10.34
C PHE A 347 -7.63 -9.67 -10.08
N MET A 348 -6.34 -9.87 -10.32
CA MET A 348 -5.38 -8.81 -10.41
C MET A 348 -5.10 -8.53 -11.88
N VAL A 349 -5.15 -7.28 -12.30
CA VAL A 349 -4.83 -6.87 -13.68
C VAL A 349 -3.73 -5.83 -13.64
N TYR A 350 -2.57 -6.14 -14.22
CA TYR A 350 -1.45 -5.21 -14.33
C TYR A 350 -1.68 -4.29 -15.52
N LEU A 351 -1.87 -2.99 -15.29
CA LEU A 351 -2.31 -2.06 -16.34
C LEU A 351 -1.28 -1.82 -17.45
N GLN A 352 -0.02 -2.14 -17.20
CA GLN A 352 1.06 -1.97 -18.16
C GLN A 352 1.22 -3.17 -19.10
N SER A 353 1.19 -4.41 -18.56
CA SER A 353 1.30 -5.63 -19.36
C SER A 353 -0.04 -6.18 -19.84
N MET A 354 -1.14 -5.71 -19.24
CA MET A 354 -2.48 -6.26 -19.40
C MET A 354 -2.60 -7.74 -19.01
N GLU A 355 -1.62 -8.26 -18.26
CA GLU A 355 -1.68 -9.61 -17.70
C GLU A 355 -2.67 -9.68 -16.54
N PHE A 356 -3.40 -10.79 -16.48
CA PHE A 356 -4.36 -11.09 -15.42
C PHE A 356 -3.88 -12.27 -14.57
N LYS A 357 -4.07 -12.15 -13.27
CA LYS A 357 -3.85 -13.25 -12.32
C LYS A 357 -5.13 -13.47 -11.52
N LYS A 358 -5.72 -14.65 -11.66
CA LYS A 358 -6.82 -15.08 -10.79
C LYS A 358 -6.26 -15.36 -9.38
N LEU A 359 -6.93 -14.82 -8.38
CA LEU A 359 -6.60 -15.01 -6.97
C LEU A 359 -7.52 -16.06 -6.35
N PRO A 360 -7.18 -16.61 -5.17
CA PRO A 360 -8.06 -17.51 -4.44
C PRO A 360 -9.45 -16.88 -4.27
N ASN A 361 -10.49 -17.69 -4.42
CA ASN A 361 -11.86 -17.21 -4.25
C ASN A 361 -12.04 -16.66 -2.83
N MET A 362 -12.70 -15.51 -2.73
CA MET A 362 -12.96 -14.82 -1.48
C MET A 362 -14.45 -14.53 -1.37
N THR A 363 -15.01 -14.82 -0.20
CA THR A 363 -16.41 -14.51 0.12
C THR A 363 -16.51 -13.07 0.65
N GLY A 364 -17.63 -12.40 0.40
CA GLY A 364 -17.89 -11.06 0.94
C GLY A 364 -17.29 -9.91 0.12
N PHE A 365 -17.92 -8.73 0.16
CA PHE A 365 -17.42 -7.51 -0.48
C PHE A 365 -16.58 -6.72 0.52
N HIS A 366 -15.26 -6.91 0.45
CA HIS A 366 -14.29 -6.22 1.29
C HIS A 366 -13.54 -5.16 0.47
N SER A 367 -13.06 -4.12 1.16
CA SER A 367 -12.01 -3.28 0.60
C SER A 367 -10.68 -4.01 0.71
N TYR A 368 -9.92 -4.03 -0.38
CA TYR A 368 -8.62 -4.68 -0.43
C TYR A 368 -7.54 -3.60 -0.39
N TYR A 369 -6.60 -3.77 0.55
CA TYR A 369 -5.48 -2.85 0.75
C TYR A 369 -4.18 -3.56 0.34
N PRO A 370 -3.67 -3.33 -0.88
CA PRO A 370 -2.44 -3.94 -1.35
C PRO A 370 -1.25 -3.58 -0.46
N PHE A 371 -0.44 -4.57 -0.10
CA PHE A 371 0.75 -4.39 0.73
C PHE A 371 2.01 -4.59 -0.11
N GLU A 372 2.65 -3.48 -0.44
CA GLU A 372 3.84 -3.44 -1.28
C GLU A 372 5.06 -3.05 -0.43
N PHE A 373 6.04 -3.97 -0.31
CA PHE A 373 7.21 -3.73 0.53
C PHE A 373 8.42 -4.56 0.12
N CYS A 374 9.61 -3.93 0.11
CA CYS A 374 10.88 -4.63 -0.05
C CYS A 374 11.28 -5.33 1.26
N TYR A 375 11.04 -6.63 1.33
CA TYR A 375 11.32 -7.43 2.51
C TYR A 375 12.83 -7.68 2.68
N ALA A 376 13.47 -6.96 3.59
CA ALA A 376 14.81 -7.26 4.07
C ALA A 376 14.69 -7.94 5.45
N ALA A 377 15.12 -9.18 5.60
CA ALA A 377 15.22 -9.76 6.94
C ALA A 377 16.32 -9.05 7.72
N GLY A 378 15.96 -8.52 8.89
CA GLY A 378 16.91 -7.87 9.80
C GLY A 378 16.28 -7.14 10.97
N THR A 379 15.00 -6.75 10.91
CA THR A 379 14.31 -6.08 12.02
C THR A 379 13.74 -7.10 13.00
N GLY A 380 14.65 -7.80 13.68
CA GLY A 380 14.35 -8.63 14.83
C GLY A 380 15.38 -8.33 15.91
N ILE A 381 15.38 -7.10 16.42
CA ILE A 381 15.99 -6.85 17.73
C ILE A 381 14.97 -7.37 18.75
N GLY A 382 15.31 -8.51 19.35
CA GLY A 382 14.48 -9.20 20.32
C GLY A 382 15.01 -10.61 20.57
N ASP A 383 16.28 -10.69 20.99
CA ASP A 383 16.78 -11.85 21.73
C ASP A 383 15.91 -12.07 22.98
N GLY A 384 15.86 -13.32 23.41
CA GLY A 384 14.82 -13.86 24.26
C GLY A 384 14.68 -13.25 25.66
N MET A 385 13.44 -13.26 26.14
CA MET A 385 13.18 -13.68 27.52
C MET A 385 12.55 -15.07 27.46
N VAL A 386 13.42 -16.06 27.69
CA VAL A 386 13.01 -17.31 28.29
C VAL A 386 12.67 -16.97 29.74
N GLU A 387 11.39 -16.87 30.08
CA GLU A 387 11.00 -17.07 31.47
C GLU A 387 11.04 -18.58 31.73
N MET A 388 12.07 -18.99 32.47
CA MET A 388 12.07 -20.25 33.19
C MET A 388 11.19 -20.09 34.44
N LYS A 389 10.28 -21.06 34.59
CA LYS A 389 9.43 -21.42 35.74
C LYS A 389 8.13 -20.63 35.94
#